data_AF-A0A2E3YFZ2-F1
#
_entry.id   AF-A0A2E3YFZ2-F1
#
_cell.length_a   1.000
_cell.length_b   1.000
_cell.length_c   1.000
_cell.angle_alpha   90.00
_cell.angle_beta   90.00
_cell.angle_gamma   90.00
#
_symmetry.space_group_name_H-M   'P 1'
#
loop_
_entity.id
_entity.type
_entity.pdbx_description
1 polymer ?
#
loop_
_entity_poly.entity_id
_entity_poly.type
_entity_poly.pdbx_seq_one_letter_code
_entity_poly.pdbx_strand_id
1 'polypeptide(L)'
;MTTALSAPDFETTFEQDVEIFMRDGTVLRADITRPDGPGPFPALIERTPYGKSGGSENGVKAPDFFARRGYAVVIQDVRGRFASDGDFYPFRDDGAGVLRDGYDTVEWAATQPWCDGQVGMIGGSYSGATQYQAALSRPPHLRAEFVRQSSADYYREWVYRDGAHEHGFSLYWARIVTHQNLAHLVPEDQLASKQAEFQQILDDIDDWYERQPLAPCPFLVGLSDWHNDFLAHPADGPYWWELAVDRYHDQIETPIYHLGGWFDIFLAGTLKNYTGLRQRARSETARRAQRLIIGPWIHGSGNTIVTKAGEIDFGPEAARNINELRLPWFDHLLKGMDTGILDEPPVSVFVMGRNQWRHEQDWPLPDTRYTNFYLHDGTSGSVDSLNDGTLSVEAPVGSEHPDSYTYDPDHPVPSIGGNTLGIPSGACDHRSVDELCLTYTSAPLEEEVEVTGPVKAVLFAMSSARDTDWVVRLEDVHPDGLSRNLCDGILRA
;
A
#
# COMPACT_ATOMS: atom_id res chain seq x y z
N MET A 1 2.26 -14.13 31.34
CA MET A 1 3.48 -13.47 31.85
C MET A 1 3.81 -12.40 30.83
N THR A 2 3.94 -11.13 31.21
CA THR A 2 4.35 -10.08 30.27
C THR A 2 5.78 -10.40 29.83
N THR A 3 5.92 -10.85 28.60
CA THR A 3 7.20 -11.07 27.92
C THR A 3 7.90 -9.71 27.80
N ALA A 4 9.12 -9.60 28.32
CA ALA A 4 9.86 -8.35 28.32
C ALA A 4 10.36 -8.05 26.90
N LEU A 5 9.97 -6.91 26.32
CA LEU A 5 10.53 -6.39 25.07
C LEU A 5 11.87 -5.68 25.33
N SER A 6 12.65 -5.44 24.28
CA SER A 6 13.92 -4.73 24.41
C SER A 6 13.72 -3.29 24.89
N ALA A 7 14.53 -2.92 25.88
CA ALA A 7 14.51 -1.59 26.49
C ALA A 7 15.44 -0.61 25.75
N PRO A 8 15.15 0.70 25.78
CA PRO A 8 15.97 1.72 25.13
C PRO A 8 17.24 2.03 25.95
N ASP A 9 18.13 1.05 26.08
CA ASP A 9 19.30 1.08 26.97
C ASP A 9 20.56 1.73 26.36
N PHE A 10 20.54 2.02 25.06
CA PHE A 10 21.69 2.57 24.33
C PHE A 10 21.49 4.05 23.97
N GLU A 11 22.59 4.81 23.98
CA GLU A 11 22.70 6.02 23.15
C GLU A 11 22.96 5.62 21.69
N THR A 12 22.91 6.58 20.76
CA THR A 12 22.99 6.30 19.32
C THR A 12 24.14 7.03 18.63
N THR A 13 24.81 6.36 17.70
CA THR A 13 25.76 6.97 16.74
C THR A 13 25.15 7.03 15.35
N PHE A 14 25.55 8.02 14.55
CA PHE A 14 25.07 8.25 13.19
C PHE A 14 26.23 8.34 12.19
N GLU A 15 26.11 7.65 11.06
CA GLU A 15 27.03 7.70 9.93
C GLU A 15 26.23 8.06 8.67
N GLN A 16 26.70 9.05 7.91
CA GLN A 16 26.02 9.56 6.72
C GLN A 16 26.72 9.09 5.44
N ASP A 17 25.95 8.85 4.38
CA ASP A 17 26.46 8.57 3.02
C ASP A 17 27.44 7.40 2.92
N VAL A 18 27.22 6.38 3.76
CA VAL A 18 27.98 5.13 3.75
C VAL A 18 27.82 4.43 2.40
N GLU A 19 28.96 4.00 1.83
CA GLU A 19 29.03 3.33 0.53
C GLU A 19 28.66 1.86 0.63
N ILE A 20 27.72 1.45 -0.22
CA ILE A 20 27.32 0.06 -0.39
C ILE A 20 27.56 -0.31 -1.86
N PHE A 21 28.56 -1.14 -2.11
CA PHE A 21 28.93 -1.57 -3.45
C PHE A 21 28.03 -2.71 -3.91
N MET A 22 27.24 -2.47 -4.96
CA MET A 22 26.47 -3.51 -5.64
C MET A 22 27.40 -4.39 -6.48
N ARG A 23 26.93 -5.57 -6.87
CA ARG A 23 27.71 -6.53 -7.67
C ARG A 23 28.17 -6.04 -9.05
N ASP A 24 27.50 -5.04 -9.61
CA ASP A 24 27.85 -4.42 -10.89
C ASP A 24 28.83 -3.25 -10.72
N GLY A 25 29.22 -2.95 -9.46
CA GLY A 25 30.12 -1.86 -9.10
C GLY A 25 29.41 -0.54 -8.84
N THR A 26 28.10 -0.44 -9.02
CA THR A 26 27.32 0.75 -8.65
C THR A 26 27.37 0.96 -7.14
N VAL A 27 27.53 2.22 -6.71
CA VAL A 27 27.56 2.59 -5.30
C VAL A 27 26.21 3.15 -4.90
N LEU A 28 25.53 2.44 -3.99
CA LEU A 28 24.35 2.98 -3.32
C LEU A 28 24.77 3.62 -1.99
N ARG A 29 24.05 4.66 -1.57
CA ARG A 29 24.33 5.43 -0.35
C ARG A 29 23.31 5.14 0.74
N ALA A 30 23.80 4.99 1.96
CA ALA A 30 22.95 4.80 3.13
C ALA A 30 23.36 5.68 4.31
N ASP A 31 22.37 6.07 5.10
CA ASP A 31 22.56 6.65 6.43
C ASP A 31 22.35 5.54 7.47
N ILE A 32 23.21 5.47 8.48
CA ILE A 32 23.23 4.39 9.47
C ILE A 32 23.14 4.98 10.86
N THR A 33 22.07 4.64 11.57
CA THR A 33 21.93 4.93 13.00
C THR A 33 22.08 3.63 13.77
N ARG A 34 23.03 3.56 14.71
CA ARG A 34 23.32 2.32 15.45
C ARG A 34 23.56 2.58 16.94
N PRO A 35 23.47 1.55 17.78
CA PRO A 35 23.69 1.70 19.22
C PRO A 35 25.17 2.07 19.49
N ASP A 36 25.40 3.00 20.43
CA ASP A 36 26.73 3.32 20.96
C ASP A 36 27.12 2.26 22.01
N GLY A 37 27.63 1.13 21.53
CA GLY A 37 27.98 -0.01 22.37
C GLY A 37 28.83 -1.05 21.66
N PRO A 38 29.35 -2.06 22.38
CA PRO A 38 30.34 -2.99 21.85
C PRO A 38 29.82 -3.94 20.76
N GLY A 39 28.50 -4.03 20.52
CA GLY A 39 27.89 -4.90 19.51
C GLY A 39 28.31 -6.38 19.62
N PRO A 40 28.10 -7.17 18.55
CA PRO A 40 27.31 -6.85 17.35
C PRO A 40 25.79 -6.78 17.65
N PHE A 41 25.01 -6.24 16.72
CA PHE A 41 23.56 -6.04 16.82
C PHE A 41 22.82 -6.54 15.56
N PRO A 42 21.53 -6.91 15.65
CA PRO A 42 20.71 -7.11 14.46
C PRO A 42 20.53 -5.82 13.66
N ALA A 43 20.32 -5.93 12.35
CA ALA A 43 20.12 -4.80 11.45
C ALA A 43 18.67 -4.69 10.95
N LEU A 44 18.17 -3.48 10.76
CA LEU A 44 16.91 -3.17 10.07
C LEU A 44 17.21 -2.25 8.87
N ILE A 45 16.70 -2.62 7.70
CA ILE A 45 16.98 -1.89 6.46
C ILE A 45 15.69 -1.30 5.88
N GLU A 46 15.68 0.00 5.59
CA GLU A 46 14.75 0.64 4.65
C GLU A 46 15.48 0.90 3.33
N ARG A 47 14.91 0.47 2.21
CA ARG A 47 15.35 0.88 0.86
C ARG A 47 14.28 1.81 0.29
N THR A 48 14.62 3.06 -0.02
CA THR A 48 13.66 4.12 -0.32
C THR A 48 13.99 4.93 -1.58
N PRO A 49 13.00 5.28 -2.42
CA PRO A 49 13.19 6.22 -3.53
C PRO A 49 12.89 7.67 -3.12
N TYR A 50 12.65 7.95 -1.84
CA TYR A 50 12.16 9.24 -1.34
C TYR A 50 13.21 10.05 -0.55
N GLY A 51 14.46 9.58 -0.50
CA GLY A 51 15.56 10.28 0.14
C GLY A 51 15.81 9.75 1.55
N LYS A 52 16.97 9.16 1.77
CA LYS A 52 17.35 8.51 3.05
C LYS A 52 17.35 9.43 4.27
N SER A 53 17.44 10.74 4.08
CA SER A 53 17.39 11.73 5.18
C SER A 53 15.98 12.24 5.49
N GLY A 54 15.02 12.08 4.57
CA GLY A 54 13.64 12.58 4.68
C GLY A 54 12.55 11.51 4.57
N GLY A 55 12.95 10.24 4.42
CA GLY A 55 12.06 9.10 4.20
C GLY A 55 11.07 8.82 5.34
N SER A 56 10.11 7.94 5.05
CA SER A 56 8.96 7.69 5.92
C SER A 56 9.34 7.14 7.30
N GLU A 57 10.44 6.38 7.40
CA GLU A 57 10.90 5.79 8.65
C GLU A 57 11.61 6.81 9.55
N ASN A 58 12.26 7.84 8.98
CA ASN A 58 12.72 9.00 9.76
C ASN A 58 11.54 9.78 10.34
N GLY A 59 10.45 9.94 9.56
CA GLY A 59 9.24 10.63 10.01
C GLY A 59 8.60 9.99 11.25
N VAL A 60 8.68 8.66 11.39
CA VAL A 60 8.23 7.92 12.58
C VAL A 60 9.36 7.62 13.58
N LYS A 61 10.53 8.26 13.42
CA LYS A 61 11.70 8.12 14.29
C LYS A 61 12.17 6.67 14.48
N ALA A 62 12.00 5.83 13.45
CA ALA A 62 12.44 4.45 13.51
C ALA A 62 13.94 4.30 13.81
N PRO A 63 14.86 5.09 13.20
CA PRO A 63 16.29 4.95 13.46
C PRO A 63 16.65 5.10 14.94
N ASP A 64 16.20 6.17 15.59
CA ASP A 64 16.43 6.38 17.02
C ASP A 64 15.70 5.34 17.88
N PHE A 65 14.43 5.05 17.57
CA PHE A 65 13.63 4.09 18.36
C PHE A 65 14.29 2.70 18.44
N PHE A 66 14.75 2.17 17.31
CA PHE A 66 15.36 0.85 17.23
C PHE A 66 16.83 0.86 17.66
N ALA A 67 17.60 1.90 17.34
CA ALA A 67 19.00 1.99 17.77
C ALA A 67 19.14 2.07 19.29
N ARG A 68 18.28 2.82 19.98
CA ARG A 68 18.27 2.82 21.45
C ARG A 68 17.97 1.43 22.04
N ARG A 69 17.31 0.56 21.27
CA ARG A 69 16.94 -0.81 21.65
C ARG A 69 17.88 -1.88 21.12
N GLY A 70 19.07 -1.52 20.64
CA GLY A 70 20.07 -2.49 20.20
C GLY A 70 19.85 -3.03 18.80
N TYR A 71 19.42 -2.19 17.84
CA TYR A 71 19.40 -2.49 16.42
C TYR A 71 20.26 -1.49 15.65
N ALA A 72 20.99 -1.92 14.62
CA ALA A 72 21.49 -0.99 13.62
C ALA A 72 20.39 -0.71 12.58
N VAL A 73 20.11 0.55 12.27
CA VAL A 73 19.12 0.94 11.27
C VAL A 73 19.82 1.57 10.08
N VAL A 74 19.62 1.00 8.89
CA VAL A 74 20.21 1.42 7.63
C VAL A 74 19.08 1.96 6.75
N ILE A 75 19.14 3.24 6.38
CA ILE A 75 18.22 3.82 5.40
C ILE A 75 19.01 4.10 4.12
N GLN A 76 18.66 3.40 3.04
CA GLN A 76 19.39 3.44 1.77
C GLN A 76 18.55 4.11 0.67
N ASP A 77 19.17 5.02 -0.08
CA ASP A 77 18.61 5.50 -1.35
C ASP A 77 18.73 4.39 -2.41
N VAL A 78 17.61 4.02 -3.05
CA VAL A 78 17.68 3.04 -4.16
C VAL A 78 18.45 3.59 -5.36
N ARG A 79 18.83 2.71 -6.29
CA ARG A 79 19.61 3.05 -7.50
C ARG A 79 19.05 4.26 -8.25
N GLY A 80 19.95 5.18 -8.64
CA GLY A 80 19.65 6.41 -9.39
C GLY A 80 18.81 7.44 -8.63
N ARG A 81 18.78 7.35 -7.29
CA ARG A 81 18.06 8.28 -6.43
C ARG A 81 19.03 9.00 -5.51
N PHE A 82 18.86 10.32 -5.42
CA PHE A 82 19.58 11.21 -4.52
C PHE A 82 21.10 11.00 -4.58
N ALA A 83 21.67 10.44 -3.51
CA ALA A 83 23.10 10.25 -3.37
C ALA A 83 23.59 8.92 -3.99
N SER A 84 22.68 8.00 -4.33
CA SER A 84 23.01 6.73 -4.98
C SER A 84 23.24 6.89 -6.48
N ASP A 85 24.27 6.19 -6.98
CA ASP A 85 24.60 6.15 -8.40
C ASP A 85 23.57 5.32 -9.21
N GLY A 86 23.67 5.40 -10.54
CA GLY A 86 22.91 4.58 -11.49
C GLY A 86 21.65 5.25 -12.03
N ASP A 87 20.80 4.47 -12.70
CA ASP A 87 19.56 4.95 -13.31
C ASP A 87 18.34 4.37 -12.59
N PHE A 88 17.41 5.24 -12.18
CA PHE A 88 16.20 4.81 -11.49
C PHE A 88 15.15 4.31 -12.48
N TYR A 89 14.74 3.06 -12.30
CA TYR A 89 13.54 2.49 -12.90
C TYR A 89 12.77 1.74 -11.81
N PRO A 90 11.51 2.11 -11.52
CA PRO A 90 10.75 1.52 -10.43
C PRO A 90 10.75 -0.02 -10.43
N PHE A 91 11.01 -0.59 -9.25
CA PHE A 91 10.93 -2.02 -8.90
C PHE A 91 11.94 -2.96 -9.58
N ARG A 92 12.45 -2.60 -10.75
CA ARG A 92 13.28 -3.45 -11.62
C ARG A 92 14.51 -3.98 -10.93
N ASP A 93 15.23 -3.12 -10.22
CA ASP A 93 16.57 -3.43 -9.71
C ASP A 93 16.53 -3.93 -8.26
N ASP A 94 15.38 -3.83 -7.60
CA ASP A 94 15.20 -4.10 -6.18
C ASP A 94 15.17 -5.60 -5.83
N GLY A 95 14.79 -6.47 -6.79
CA GLY A 95 14.41 -7.86 -6.53
C GLY A 95 15.29 -8.95 -7.11
N ALA A 96 14.68 -10.02 -7.66
CA ALA A 96 15.39 -11.22 -8.12
C ALA A 96 16.02 -11.11 -9.53
N GLY A 97 16.03 -9.91 -10.12
CA GLY A 97 16.58 -9.63 -11.45
C GLY A 97 18.10 -9.79 -11.57
N VAL A 98 18.71 -9.14 -12.56
CA VAL A 98 20.16 -9.23 -12.76
C VAL A 98 20.93 -8.47 -11.67
N LEU A 99 20.47 -7.25 -11.34
CA LEU A 99 21.15 -6.36 -10.38
C LEU A 99 20.97 -6.84 -8.94
N ARG A 100 19.73 -7.14 -8.51
CA ARG A 100 19.38 -7.61 -7.15
C ARG A 100 19.95 -6.73 -6.04
N ASP A 101 19.72 -5.42 -6.14
CA ASP A 101 20.23 -4.44 -5.17
C ASP A 101 19.71 -4.72 -3.75
N GLY A 102 18.48 -5.24 -3.61
CA GLY A 102 17.93 -5.68 -2.32
C GLY A 102 18.74 -6.82 -1.69
N TYR A 103 19.15 -7.81 -2.49
CA TYR A 103 20.02 -8.90 -2.03
C TYR A 103 21.37 -8.39 -1.57
N ASP A 104 22.04 -7.60 -2.41
CA ASP A 104 23.40 -7.12 -2.13
C ASP A 104 23.43 -6.23 -0.89
N THR A 105 22.38 -5.43 -0.67
CA THR A 105 22.26 -4.58 0.52
C THR A 105 22.08 -5.40 1.81
N VAL A 106 21.25 -6.44 1.79
CA VAL A 106 21.08 -7.34 2.96
C VAL A 106 22.39 -8.05 3.30
N GLU A 107 23.06 -8.62 2.30
CA GLU A 107 24.32 -9.36 2.52
C GLU A 107 25.48 -8.44 2.91
N TRP A 108 25.50 -7.22 2.39
CA TRP A 108 26.44 -6.20 2.84
C TRP A 108 26.22 -5.86 4.32
N ALA A 109 24.98 -5.58 4.73
CA ALA A 109 24.68 -5.23 6.12
C ALA A 109 25.06 -6.37 7.08
N ALA A 110 24.75 -7.62 6.70
CA ALA A 110 25.04 -8.81 7.49
C ALA A 110 26.53 -9.06 7.76
N THR A 111 27.42 -8.52 6.91
CA THR A 111 28.88 -8.72 7.01
C THR A 111 29.61 -7.58 7.69
N GLN A 112 28.90 -6.51 8.07
CA GLN A 112 29.52 -5.39 8.79
C GLN A 112 29.91 -5.78 10.22
N PRO A 113 31.01 -5.24 10.78
CA PRO A 113 31.50 -5.64 12.10
C PRO A 113 30.53 -5.32 13.26
N TRP A 114 29.58 -4.42 13.04
CA TRP A 114 28.53 -4.07 13.99
C TRP A 114 27.28 -4.95 13.87
N CYS A 115 27.18 -5.80 12.84
CA CYS A 115 26.02 -6.66 12.59
C CYS A 115 26.27 -8.09 13.08
N ASP A 116 25.26 -8.73 13.68
CA ASP A 116 25.34 -10.12 14.15
C ASP A 116 24.89 -11.15 13.07
N GLY A 117 24.62 -10.66 11.86
CA GLY A 117 24.14 -11.44 10.73
C GLY A 117 22.62 -11.67 10.72
N GLN A 118 21.86 -11.13 11.69
CA GLN A 118 20.39 -11.10 11.63
C GLN A 118 19.93 -9.79 11.00
N VAL A 119 19.38 -9.86 9.80
CA VAL A 119 18.87 -8.69 9.07
C VAL A 119 17.36 -8.79 8.92
N GLY A 120 16.67 -7.70 9.26
CA GLY A 120 15.29 -7.48 8.87
C GLY A 120 15.14 -6.28 7.95
N MET A 121 13.96 -6.15 7.35
CA MET A 121 13.60 -4.97 6.56
C MET A 121 12.34 -4.29 7.09
N ILE A 122 12.27 -2.99 6.85
CA ILE A 122 11.17 -2.10 7.25
C ILE A 122 10.86 -1.11 6.12
N GLY A 123 9.66 -0.55 6.18
CA GLY A 123 9.21 0.47 5.23
C GLY A 123 7.79 0.22 4.77
N GLY A 124 7.27 1.14 3.97
CA GLY A 124 5.98 0.95 3.33
C GLY A 124 5.87 1.61 1.98
N SER A 125 4.73 1.45 1.31
CA SER A 125 4.54 1.91 -0.07
C SER A 125 5.60 1.28 -0.98
N TYR A 126 6.38 2.09 -1.71
CA TYR A 126 7.52 1.60 -2.48
C TYR A 126 8.58 0.92 -1.59
N SER A 127 8.88 1.43 -0.40
CA SER A 127 9.79 0.74 0.54
C SER A 127 9.22 -0.56 1.10
N GLY A 128 7.92 -0.79 0.95
CA GLY A 128 7.32 -2.12 1.15
C GLY A 128 7.54 -3.03 -0.07
N ALA A 129 7.45 -2.47 -1.27
CA ALA A 129 7.70 -3.19 -2.51
C ALA A 129 9.13 -3.70 -2.58
N THR A 130 10.11 -2.90 -2.13
CA THR A 130 11.52 -3.32 -2.06
C THR A 130 11.76 -4.51 -1.12
N GLN A 131 10.95 -4.69 -0.07
CA GLN A 131 11.01 -5.86 0.82
C GLN A 131 10.54 -7.11 0.06
N TYR A 132 9.32 -7.09 -0.48
CA TYR A 132 8.81 -8.23 -1.25
C TYR A 132 9.72 -8.61 -2.43
N GLN A 133 10.26 -7.61 -3.12
CA GLN A 133 11.23 -7.82 -4.20
C GLN A 133 12.52 -8.48 -3.67
N ALA A 134 13.10 -7.99 -2.58
CA ALA A 134 14.28 -8.58 -1.96
C ALA A 134 14.01 -10.04 -1.52
N ALA A 135 12.85 -10.33 -0.95
CA ALA A 135 12.48 -11.68 -0.52
C ALA A 135 12.50 -12.73 -1.65
N LEU A 136 12.16 -12.34 -2.89
CA LEU A 136 12.24 -13.22 -4.07
C LEU A 136 13.67 -13.68 -4.37
N SER A 137 14.66 -12.83 -4.06
CA SER A 137 16.07 -13.15 -4.26
C SER A 137 16.69 -14.03 -3.16
N ARG A 138 15.93 -14.27 -2.07
CA ARG A 138 16.30 -15.11 -0.91
C ARG A 138 17.70 -14.82 -0.33
N PRO A 139 17.95 -13.60 0.20
CA PRO A 139 19.19 -13.33 0.91
C PRO A 139 19.27 -14.20 2.18
N PRO A 140 20.34 -14.99 2.39
CA PRO A 140 20.43 -15.93 3.51
C PRO A 140 20.42 -15.26 4.90
N HIS A 141 20.75 -13.96 4.98
CA HIS A 141 20.72 -13.20 6.23
C HIS A 141 19.39 -12.45 6.46
N LEU A 142 18.44 -12.49 5.52
CA LEU A 142 17.12 -11.90 5.68
C LEU A 142 16.23 -12.81 6.56
N ARG A 143 15.83 -12.32 7.73
CA ARG A 143 15.13 -13.11 8.75
C ARG A 143 13.73 -12.64 9.09
N ALA A 144 13.41 -11.38 8.83
CA ALA A 144 12.11 -10.80 9.15
C ALA A 144 11.82 -9.55 8.32
N GLU A 145 10.57 -9.41 7.87
CA GLU A 145 10.12 -8.19 7.18
C GLU A 145 8.89 -7.62 7.88
N PHE A 146 8.76 -6.30 7.85
CA PHE A 146 7.56 -5.57 8.25
C PHE A 146 7.14 -4.66 7.11
N VAL A 147 6.14 -5.11 6.35
CA VAL A 147 5.71 -4.46 5.12
C VAL A 147 4.44 -3.67 5.36
N ARG A 148 4.55 -2.34 5.31
CA ARG A 148 3.41 -1.42 5.43
C ARG A 148 2.86 -1.08 4.05
N GLN A 149 1.59 -1.38 3.79
CA GLN A 149 0.79 -0.80 2.70
C GLN A 149 1.50 -0.87 1.34
N SER A 150 1.56 -2.06 0.75
CA SER A 150 2.30 -2.26 -0.51
C SER A 150 1.69 -3.36 -1.38
N SER A 151 2.02 -3.31 -2.67
CA SER A 151 1.42 -4.13 -3.71
C SER A 151 2.06 -5.52 -3.83
N ALA A 152 1.29 -6.45 -4.38
CA ALA A 152 1.69 -7.77 -4.84
C ALA A 152 1.85 -7.80 -6.37
N ASP A 153 1.08 -6.98 -7.10
CA ASP A 153 1.07 -6.91 -8.56
C ASP A 153 0.99 -5.45 -9.03
N TYR A 154 2.08 -4.95 -9.63
CA TYR A 154 2.17 -3.54 -10.03
C TYR A 154 1.32 -3.20 -11.27
N TYR A 155 0.86 -4.19 -12.04
CA TYR A 155 -0.17 -3.93 -13.04
C TYR A 155 -1.50 -3.66 -12.36
N ARG A 156 -1.96 -4.56 -11.47
CA ARG A 156 -3.34 -4.57 -10.94
C ARG A 156 -3.60 -3.67 -9.75
N GLU A 157 -2.55 -3.20 -9.10
CA GLU A 157 -2.65 -2.52 -7.80
C GLU A 157 -1.81 -1.24 -7.75
N TRP A 158 -1.15 -0.86 -8.85
CA TRP A 158 -0.31 0.35 -8.89
C TRP A 158 -0.59 1.20 -10.12
N VAL A 159 -0.61 0.61 -11.32
CA VAL A 159 -0.83 1.35 -12.57
C VAL A 159 -2.25 1.19 -13.08
N TYR A 160 -2.81 -0.01 -13.06
CA TYR A 160 -4.16 -0.30 -13.50
C TYR A 160 -4.95 -1.00 -12.39
N ARG A 161 -6.27 -0.92 -12.43
CA ARG A 161 -7.18 -1.72 -11.60
C ARG A 161 -8.25 -2.30 -12.51
N ASP A 162 -8.20 -3.63 -12.69
CA ASP A 162 -9.09 -4.38 -13.58
C ASP A 162 -9.30 -3.72 -14.97
N GLY A 163 -8.19 -3.25 -15.56
CA GLY A 163 -8.13 -2.67 -16.91
C GLY A 163 -8.29 -1.14 -16.97
N ALA A 164 -8.76 -0.50 -15.89
CA ALA A 164 -8.81 0.97 -15.79
C ALA A 164 -7.47 1.51 -15.29
N HIS A 165 -7.01 2.65 -15.82
CA HIS A 165 -5.75 3.27 -15.40
C HIS A 165 -5.98 4.07 -14.10
N GLU A 166 -5.15 3.84 -13.08
CA GLU A 166 -5.13 4.57 -11.81
C GLU A 166 -4.49 5.95 -12.00
N HIS A 167 -5.09 6.77 -12.87
CA HIS A 167 -4.48 7.99 -13.39
C HIS A 167 -4.13 9.01 -12.30
N GLY A 168 -5.07 9.23 -11.37
CA GLY A 168 -4.90 10.16 -10.25
C GLY A 168 -3.64 9.85 -9.44
N PHE A 169 -3.50 8.59 -9.01
CA PHE A 169 -2.34 8.13 -8.27
C PHE A 169 -1.06 8.09 -9.13
N SER A 170 -1.13 7.51 -10.33
CA SER A 170 0.05 7.28 -11.18
C SER A 170 0.74 8.59 -11.58
N LEU A 171 -0.03 9.62 -11.97
CA LEU A 171 0.52 10.93 -12.30
C LEU A 171 1.01 11.67 -11.05
N TYR A 172 0.24 11.63 -9.95
CA TYR A 172 0.64 12.21 -8.65
C TYR A 172 2.01 11.67 -8.20
N TRP A 173 2.16 10.35 -8.23
CA TRP A 173 3.38 9.67 -7.79
C TRP A 173 4.55 9.91 -8.75
N ALA A 174 4.34 9.86 -10.07
CA ALA A 174 5.39 10.19 -11.03
C ALA A 174 5.90 11.62 -10.85
N ARG A 175 5.00 12.59 -10.65
CA ARG A 175 5.36 13.98 -10.35
C ARG A 175 6.18 14.09 -9.07
N ILE A 176 5.74 13.47 -7.97
CA ILE A 176 6.42 13.62 -6.67
C ILE A 176 7.82 12.99 -6.71
N VAL A 177 7.96 11.80 -7.28
CA VAL A 177 9.23 11.07 -7.37
C VAL A 177 10.21 11.82 -8.27
N THR A 178 9.73 12.41 -9.36
CA THR A 178 10.57 13.23 -10.26
C THR A 178 11.00 14.53 -9.57
N HIS A 179 10.04 15.27 -9.02
CA HIS A 179 10.30 16.56 -8.36
C HIS A 179 11.35 16.46 -7.25
N GLN A 180 11.24 15.43 -6.41
CA GLN A 180 12.15 15.21 -5.29
C GLN A 180 13.60 14.93 -5.72
N ASN A 181 13.83 14.52 -6.97
CA ASN A 181 15.15 14.13 -7.47
C ASN A 181 15.68 15.06 -8.57
N LEU A 182 15.06 16.22 -8.79
CA LEU A 182 15.48 17.14 -9.85
C LEU A 182 16.96 17.53 -9.76
N ALA A 183 17.50 17.68 -8.55
CA ALA A 183 18.93 17.99 -8.37
C ALA A 183 19.87 16.92 -8.92
N HIS A 184 19.41 15.68 -9.05
CA HIS A 184 20.14 14.58 -9.69
C HIS A 184 19.83 14.47 -11.20
N LEU A 185 18.61 14.86 -11.62
CA LEU A 185 18.11 14.67 -12.98
C LEU A 185 18.47 15.80 -13.95
N VAL A 186 18.75 17.01 -13.44
CA VAL A 186 19.05 18.17 -14.30
C VAL A 186 20.33 18.89 -13.90
N PRO A 187 21.00 19.57 -14.84
CA PRO A 187 22.13 20.44 -14.52
C PRO A 187 21.79 21.49 -13.45
N GLU A 188 22.76 21.84 -12.61
CA GLU A 188 22.59 22.78 -11.50
C GLU A 188 22.03 24.15 -11.96
N ASP A 189 22.43 24.62 -13.14
CA ASP A 189 21.97 25.89 -13.73
C ASP A 189 20.50 25.85 -14.20
N GLN A 190 19.89 24.66 -14.31
CA GLN A 190 18.49 24.45 -14.69
C GLN A 190 17.57 24.12 -13.51
N LEU A 191 18.14 23.74 -12.36
CA LEU A 191 17.39 23.21 -11.22
C LEU A 191 16.28 24.15 -10.74
N ALA A 192 16.59 25.43 -10.49
CA ALA A 192 15.61 26.40 -9.99
C ALA A 192 14.45 26.61 -10.98
N SER A 193 14.76 26.64 -12.29
CA SER A 193 13.74 26.76 -13.34
C SER A 193 12.84 25.54 -13.36
N LYS A 194 13.41 24.33 -13.23
CA LYS A 194 12.63 23.09 -13.22
C LYS A 194 11.80 22.92 -11.95
N GLN A 195 12.30 23.35 -10.80
CA GLN A 195 11.51 23.39 -9.57
C GLN A 195 10.29 24.31 -9.70
N ALA A 196 10.47 25.49 -10.28
CA ALA A 196 9.36 26.42 -10.55
C ALA A 196 8.33 25.81 -11.52
N GLU A 197 8.78 25.13 -12.57
CA GLU A 197 7.90 24.41 -13.51
C GLU A 197 7.06 23.33 -12.80
N PHE A 198 7.68 22.50 -11.95
CA PHE A 198 6.97 21.47 -11.18
C PHE A 198 6.02 22.03 -10.13
N GLN A 199 6.30 23.21 -9.57
CA GLN A 199 5.37 23.93 -8.71
C GLN A 199 4.16 24.42 -9.50
N GLN A 200 4.37 25.02 -10.68
CA GLN A 200 3.26 25.43 -11.55
C GLN A 200 2.39 24.23 -11.97
N ILE A 201 3.01 23.09 -12.29
CA ILE A 201 2.28 21.84 -12.59
C ILE A 201 1.41 21.39 -11.42
N LEU A 202 1.86 21.58 -10.18
CA LEU A 202 1.06 21.28 -8.99
C LEU A 202 -0.10 22.26 -8.82
N ASP A 203 0.15 23.54 -9.07
CA ASP A 203 -0.88 24.58 -8.96
C ASP A 203 -1.98 24.38 -10.02
N ASP A 204 -1.63 23.82 -11.19
CA ASP A 204 -2.53 23.52 -12.30
C ASP A 204 -2.87 22.01 -12.40
N ILE A 205 -2.82 21.24 -11.30
CA ILE A 205 -2.88 19.76 -11.37
C ILE A 205 -4.19 19.22 -11.96
N ASP A 206 -5.31 19.90 -11.74
CA ASP A 206 -6.61 19.48 -12.29
C ASP A 206 -6.62 19.53 -13.82
N ASP A 207 -6.03 20.57 -14.43
CA ASP A 207 -5.84 20.67 -15.88
C ASP A 207 -5.00 19.51 -16.43
N TRP A 208 -4.06 18.98 -15.63
CA TRP A 208 -3.23 17.84 -16.02
C TRP A 208 -3.97 16.51 -15.96
N TYR A 209 -4.91 16.34 -15.02
CA TYR A 209 -5.75 15.15 -14.96
C TYR A 209 -6.76 15.08 -16.12
N GLU A 210 -7.19 16.23 -16.65
CA GLU A 210 -8.14 16.30 -17.77
C GLU A 210 -7.45 16.31 -19.15
N ARG A 211 -6.12 16.50 -19.20
CA ARG A 211 -5.39 16.69 -20.45
C ARG A 211 -5.29 15.42 -21.29
N GLN A 212 -5.59 15.54 -22.58
CA GLN A 212 -5.42 14.47 -23.57
C GLN A 212 -4.39 14.83 -24.66
N PRO A 213 -3.64 13.85 -25.21
CA PRO A 213 -3.56 12.45 -24.77
C PRO A 213 -2.82 12.32 -23.41
N LEU A 214 -3.13 11.26 -22.65
CA LEU A 214 -2.50 10.99 -21.34
C LEU A 214 -1.01 10.63 -21.46
N ALA A 215 -0.58 10.08 -22.62
CA ALA A 215 0.80 9.68 -22.88
C ALA A 215 1.26 10.12 -24.28
N PRO A 216 2.54 10.52 -24.44
CA PRO A 216 3.51 10.72 -23.37
C PRO A 216 3.18 11.96 -22.54
N CYS A 217 3.39 11.89 -21.22
CA CYS A 217 3.25 13.02 -20.30
C CYS A 217 4.43 14.01 -20.49
N PRO A 218 4.21 15.22 -21.04
CA PRO A 218 5.28 16.08 -21.53
C PRO A 218 6.32 16.50 -20.48
N PHE A 219 5.89 16.80 -19.24
CA PHE A 219 6.82 17.27 -18.20
C PHE A 219 7.70 16.17 -17.61
N LEU A 220 7.39 14.89 -17.89
CA LEU A 220 8.16 13.75 -17.43
C LEU A 220 9.18 13.26 -18.47
N VAL A 221 9.07 13.68 -19.73
CA VAL A 221 9.96 13.23 -20.82
C VAL A 221 11.41 13.61 -20.51
N GLY A 222 12.30 12.61 -20.53
CA GLY A 222 13.73 12.76 -20.22
C GLY A 222 14.04 12.93 -18.73
N LEU A 223 13.04 12.88 -17.85
CA LEU A 223 13.20 12.96 -16.39
C LEU A 223 12.72 11.69 -15.68
N SER A 224 11.62 11.09 -16.15
CA SER A 224 11.02 9.87 -15.61
C SER A 224 10.25 9.14 -16.70
N ASP A 225 11.00 8.75 -17.74
CA ASP A 225 10.45 8.05 -18.91
C ASP A 225 9.80 6.70 -18.58
N TRP A 226 10.15 6.10 -17.42
CA TRP A 226 9.49 4.91 -16.90
C TRP A 226 7.96 5.08 -16.77
N HIS A 227 7.46 6.29 -16.50
CA HIS A 227 6.00 6.52 -16.43
C HIS A 227 5.36 6.37 -17.80
N ASN A 228 6.00 6.94 -18.83
CA ASN A 228 5.52 6.81 -20.21
C ASN A 228 5.66 5.37 -20.72
N ASP A 229 6.70 4.66 -20.28
CA ASP A 229 6.89 3.23 -20.57
C ASP A 229 5.78 2.37 -19.94
N PHE A 230 5.37 2.66 -18.69
CA PHE A 230 4.21 2.02 -18.06
C PHE A 230 2.94 2.19 -18.90
N LEU A 231 2.66 3.40 -19.37
CA LEU A 231 1.47 3.69 -20.20
C LEU A 231 1.55 3.10 -21.61
N ALA A 232 2.76 2.81 -22.11
CA ALA A 232 2.96 2.10 -23.37
C ALA A 232 2.65 0.59 -23.26
N HIS A 233 2.47 0.05 -22.04
CA HIS A 233 2.18 -1.36 -21.76
C HIS A 233 0.83 -1.55 -21.06
N PRO A 234 -0.31 -1.24 -21.70
CA PRO A 234 -1.63 -1.28 -21.06
C PRO A 234 -2.19 -2.67 -20.79
N ALA A 235 -1.56 -3.73 -21.33
CA ALA A 235 -2.04 -5.10 -21.19
C ALA A 235 -1.33 -5.85 -20.04
N ASP A 236 -2.10 -6.60 -19.25
CA ASP A 236 -1.57 -7.58 -18.30
C ASP A 236 -0.76 -8.65 -19.07
N GLY A 237 0.55 -8.63 -18.95
CA GLY A 237 1.44 -9.40 -19.80
C GLY A 237 2.88 -9.51 -19.27
N PRO A 238 3.78 -10.17 -20.04
CA PRO A 238 5.15 -10.46 -19.61
C PRO A 238 5.92 -9.27 -19.03
N TYR A 239 5.70 -8.07 -19.58
CA TYR A 239 6.25 -6.82 -19.05
C TYR A 239 5.97 -6.62 -17.55
N TRP A 240 4.74 -6.86 -17.12
CA TRP A 240 4.33 -6.73 -15.71
C TRP A 240 4.64 -7.98 -14.88
N TRP A 241 4.58 -9.16 -15.50
CA TRP A 241 4.73 -10.44 -14.80
C TRP A 241 6.12 -10.65 -14.21
N GLU A 242 7.15 -9.98 -14.75
CA GLU A 242 8.50 -10.02 -14.20
C GLU A 242 8.58 -9.34 -12.83
N LEU A 243 7.73 -8.33 -12.58
CA LEU A 243 7.70 -7.57 -11.34
C LEU A 243 6.66 -8.12 -10.35
N ALA A 244 5.62 -8.81 -10.82
CA ALA A 244 4.49 -9.27 -10.01
C ALA A 244 4.90 -10.35 -8.97
N VAL A 245 4.98 -9.94 -7.70
CA VAL A 245 5.39 -10.75 -6.55
C VAL A 245 4.44 -11.93 -6.33
N ASP A 246 3.15 -11.71 -6.54
CA ASP A 246 2.12 -12.74 -6.38
C ASP A 246 2.34 -13.98 -7.25
N ARG A 247 2.99 -13.83 -8.40
CA ARG A 247 3.33 -14.97 -9.27
C ARG A 247 4.38 -15.90 -8.67
N TYR A 248 5.16 -15.41 -7.70
CA TYR A 248 6.35 -16.06 -7.18
C TYR A 248 6.33 -16.25 -5.65
N HIS A 249 5.16 -16.18 -5.00
CA HIS A 249 5.05 -16.42 -3.56
C HIS A 249 5.64 -17.76 -3.12
N ASP A 250 5.65 -18.78 -3.98
CA ASP A 250 6.26 -20.09 -3.73
C ASP A 250 7.79 -20.08 -3.62
N GLN A 251 8.42 -18.96 -3.98
CA GLN A 251 9.85 -18.74 -3.84
C GLN A 251 10.22 -18.11 -2.50
N ILE A 252 9.29 -17.44 -1.83
CA ILE A 252 9.56 -16.67 -0.61
C ILE A 252 9.60 -17.59 0.61
N GLU A 253 10.62 -17.41 1.45
CA GLU A 253 10.80 -18.15 2.71
C GLU A 253 10.88 -17.26 3.96
N THR A 254 10.87 -15.94 3.78
CA THR A 254 10.96 -14.95 4.86
C THR A 254 9.65 -14.84 5.64
N PRO A 255 9.69 -14.77 6.99
CA PRO A 255 8.58 -14.29 7.80
C PRO A 255 8.22 -12.84 7.47
N ILE A 256 6.94 -12.54 7.21
CA ILE A 256 6.47 -11.19 6.92
C ILE A 256 5.30 -10.80 7.82
N TYR A 257 5.39 -9.60 8.41
CA TYR A 257 4.25 -8.92 9.02
C TYR A 257 3.71 -7.86 8.05
N HIS A 258 2.51 -8.10 7.55
CA HIS A 258 1.78 -7.25 6.62
C HIS A 258 0.89 -6.27 7.39
N LEU A 259 1.08 -4.96 7.19
CA LEU A 259 0.21 -3.91 7.71
C LEU A 259 -0.55 -3.28 6.54
N GLY A 260 -1.88 -3.30 6.58
CA GLY A 260 -2.75 -2.61 5.63
C GLY A 260 -3.72 -1.65 6.32
N GLY A 261 -4.44 -0.88 5.52
CA GLY A 261 -5.53 -0.01 5.99
C GLY A 261 -6.78 -0.22 5.15
N TRP A 262 -7.98 -0.14 5.73
CA TRP A 262 -9.23 -0.32 4.99
C TRP A 262 -9.35 0.65 3.80
N PHE A 263 -8.84 1.86 3.98
CA PHE A 263 -8.83 2.92 2.97
C PHE A 263 -7.45 3.15 2.35
N ASP A 264 -6.57 2.16 2.44
CA ASP A 264 -5.25 2.20 1.80
C ASP A 264 -5.34 1.78 0.34
N ILE A 265 -4.73 2.55 -0.55
CA ILE A 265 -4.67 2.26 -2.00
C ILE A 265 -4.08 0.88 -2.34
N PHE A 266 -3.24 0.32 -1.46
CA PHE A 266 -2.59 -0.98 -1.66
C PHE A 266 -3.16 -2.10 -0.77
N LEU A 267 -4.38 -1.93 -0.23
CA LEU A 267 -5.02 -2.96 0.58
C LEU A 267 -5.14 -4.29 -0.18
N ALA A 268 -5.54 -4.23 -1.46
CA ALA A 268 -5.69 -5.42 -2.30
C ALA A 268 -4.38 -6.23 -2.37
N GLY A 269 -3.26 -5.56 -2.65
CA GLY A 269 -1.94 -6.18 -2.69
C GLY A 269 -1.46 -6.68 -1.33
N THR A 270 -1.74 -5.96 -0.26
CA THR A 270 -1.42 -6.38 1.12
C THR A 270 -2.11 -7.70 1.46
N LEU A 271 -3.42 -7.80 1.19
CA LEU A 271 -4.20 -9.01 1.43
C LEU A 271 -3.78 -10.15 0.50
N LYS A 272 -3.48 -9.85 -0.77
CA LYS A 272 -3.02 -10.84 -1.76
C LYS A 272 -1.66 -11.43 -1.39
N ASN A 273 -0.72 -10.60 -0.91
CA ASN A 273 0.55 -11.07 -0.39
C ASN A 273 0.39 -11.97 0.84
N TYR A 274 -0.37 -11.54 1.84
CA TYR A 274 -0.61 -12.36 3.03
C TYR A 274 -1.22 -13.73 2.67
N THR A 275 -2.34 -13.73 1.95
CA THR A 275 -3.06 -14.97 1.60
C THR A 275 -2.23 -15.89 0.72
N GLY A 276 -1.56 -15.33 -0.30
CA GLY A 276 -0.74 -16.11 -1.21
C GLY A 276 0.49 -16.72 -0.52
N LEU A 277 1.13 -16.00 0.40
CA LEU A 277 2.25 -16.53 1.19
C LEU A 277 1.80 -17.56 2.22
N ARG A 278 0.70 -17.35 2.94
CA ARG A 278 0.09 -18.34 3.84
C ARG A 278 -0.15 -19.68 3.14
N GLN A 279 -0.57 -19.64 1.86
CA GLN A 279 -0.88 -20.83 1.07
C GLN A 279 0.34 -21.44 0.38
N ARG A 280 1.21 -20.61 -0.19
CA ARG A 280 2.20 -21.07 -1.18
C ARG A 280 3.64 -20.87 -0.79
N ALA A 281 3.96 -20.09 0.26
CA ALA A 281 5.34 -19.83 0.65
C ALA A 281 6.18 -21.11 0.69
N ARG A 282 7.46 -20.97 0.31
CA ARG A 282 8.38 -22.06 -0.02
C ARG A 282 8.44 -23.16 1.04
N SER A 283 8.36 -22.78 2.31
CA SER A 283 8.43 -23.69 3.44
C SER A 283 7.19 -23.58 4.33
N GLU A 284 6.88 -24.67 5.05
CA GLU A 284 5.81 -24.67 6.06
C GLU A 284 6.05 -23.64 7.17
N THR A 285 7.33 -23.46 7.56
CA THR A 285 7.71 -22.44 8.53
C THR A 285 7.38 -21.04 8.02
N ALA A 286 7.72 -20.74 6.75
CA ALA A 286 7.38 -19.46 6.14
C ALA A 286 5.87 -19.26 6.07
N ARG A 287 5.10 -20.27 5.63
CA ARG A 287 3.63 -20.22 5.62
C ARG A 287 3.04 -19.90 6.99
N ARG A 288 3.59 -20.44 8.07
CA ARG A 288 3.10 -20.19 9.45
C ARG A 288 3.55 -18.86 10.05
N ALA A 289 4.68 -18.34 9.59
CA ALA A 289 5.28 -17.10 10.07
C ALA A 289 4.83 -15.88 9.25
N GLN A 290 3.55 -15.81 8.90
CA GLN A 290 2.94 -14.62 8.30
C GLN A 290 1.97 -13.99 9.30
N ARG A 291 1.95 -12.66 9.38
CA ARG A 291 1.07 -11.88 10.25
C ARG A 291 0.37 -10.78 9.46
N LEU A 292 -0.88 -10.49 9.77
CA LEU A 292 -1.67 -9.46 9.11
C LEU A 292 -2.30 -8.54 10.14
N ILE A 293 -2.17 -7.24 9.93
CA ILE A 293 -2.95 -6.23 10.65
C ILE A 293 -3.60 -5.26 9.68
N ILE A 294 -4.91 -5.10 9.77
CA ILE A 294 -5.67 -4.10 9.00
C ILE A 294 -6.37 -3.13 9.95
N GLY A 295 -5.95 -1.87 9.94
CA GLY A 295 -6.61 -0.79 10.68
C GLY A 295 -7.52 0.07 9.79
N PRO A 296 -8.26 1.03 10.37
CA PRO A 296 -9.11 1.95 9.63
C PRO A 296 -8.27 3.12 9.09
N TRP A 297 -7.15 2.82 8.43
CA TRP A 297 -6.15 3.82 8.04
C TRP A 297 -6.17 4.09 6.54
N ILE A 298 -5.76 5.31 6.18
CA ILE A 298 -5.35 5.69 4.83
C ILE A 298 -3.84 5.45 4.63
N HIS A 299 -3.35 5.66 3.41
CA HIS A 299 -1.94 5.44 3.05
C HIS A 299 -0.96 6.32 3.84
N GLY A 300 0.11 5.75 4.39
CA GLY A 300 1.24 6.48 4.97
C GLY A 300 1.54 6.18 6.44
N SER A 301 2.81 6.35 6.84
CA SER A 301 3.32 5.97 8.17
C SER A 301 2.65 6.74 9.31
N GLY A 302 2.45 8.05 9.13
CA GLY A 302 1.82 8.93 10.11
C GLY A 302 0.32 8.68 10.30
N ASN A 303 -0.32 7.93 9.40
CA ASN A 303 -1.76 7.66 9.49
C ASN A 303 -2.11 6.49 10.41
N THR A 304 -1.12 5.75 10.89
CA THR A 304 -1.33 4.69 11.90
C THR A 304 -1.56 5.24 13.31
N ILE A 305 -1.05 6.44 13.62
CA ILE A 305 -1.12 7.05 14.96
C ILE A 305 -2.31 8.00 15.13
N VAL A 306 -3.14 8.17 14.10
CA VAL A 306 -4.32 9.04 14.15
C VAL A 306 -5.59 8.21 14.31
N THR A 307 -6.66 8.87 14.76
CA THR A 307 -7.97 8.23 14.93
C THR A 307 -8.87 8.39 13.70
N LYS A 308 -8.47 9.20 12.72
CA LYS A 308 -9.28 9.55 11.56
C LYS A 308 -8.76 8.93 10.28
N ALA A 309 -9.69 8.55 9.40
CA ALA A 309 -9.44 8.32 7.99
C ALA A 309 -10.52 9.04 7.18
N GLY A 310 -10.10 9.98 6.34
CA GLY A 310 -11.01 10.94 5.72
C GLY A 310 -11.66 11.85 6.76
N GLU A 311 -12.97 11.94 6.71
CA GLU A 311 -13.79 12.81 7.56
C GLU A 311 -14.19 12.14 8.87
N ILE A 312 -14.09 10.81 8.94
CA ILE A 312 -14.62 9.99 10.02
C ILE A 312 -13.57 9.72 11.10
N ASP A 313 -13.99 9.85 12.36
CA ASP A 313 -13.22 9.47 13.55
C ASP A 313 -13.61 8.05 13.99
N PHE A 314 -12.63 7.14 13.95
CA PHE A 314 -12.75 5.76 14.38
C PHE A 314 -12.39 5.56 15.86
N GLY A 315 -12.12 6.65 16.59
CA GLY A 315 -11.87 6.64 18.02
C GLY A 315 -10.44 6.25 18.41
N PRO A 316 -10.11 6.34 19.71
CA PRO A 316 -8.75 6.20 20.20
C PRO A 316 -8.13 4.82 19.95
N GLU A 317 -8.95 3.77 19.82
CA GLU A 317 -8.46 2.42 19.53
C GLU A 317 -7.84 2.29 18.13
N ALA A 318 -8.21 3.15 17.18
CA ALA A 318 -7.64 3.15 15.84
C ALA A 318 -6.16 3.58 15.82
N ALA A 319 -5.74 4.43 16.76
CA ALA A 319 -4.38 4.94 16.82
C ALA A 319 -3.42 3.88 17.40
N ARG A 320 -2.40 3.51 16.62
CA ARG A 320 -1.34 2.57 17.00
C ARG A 320 0.02 3.13 16.63
N ASN A 321 0.96 3.11 17.58
CA ASN A 321 2.35 3.43 17.28
C ASN A 321 2.98 2.30 16.46
N ILE A 322 3.39 2.60 15.23
CA ILE A 322 3.95 1.61 14.31
C ILE A 322 5.24 0.94 14.81
N ASN A 323 6.08 1.68 15.54
CA ASN A 323 7.32 1.13 16.07
C ASN A 323 7.05 0.16 17.22
N GLU A 324 6.09 0.50 18.10
CA GLU A 324 5.65 -0.39 19.18
C GLU A 324 4.97 -1.65 18.63
N LEU A 325 4.20 -1.50 17.54
CA LEU A 325 3.54 -2.62 16.88
C LEU A 325 4.53 -3.65 16.31
N ARG A 326 5.65 -3.19 15.72
CA ARG A 326 6.63 -4.07 15.07
C ARG A 326 7.80 -4.48 15.95
N LEU A 327 7.95 -3.90 17.15
CA LEU A 327 9.03 -4.27 18.07
C LEU A 327 8.95 -5.74 18.53
N PRO A 328 7.79 -6.29 18.97
CA PRO A 328 7.70 -7.70 19.36
C PRO A 328 8.06 -8.67 18.25
N TRP A 329 7.78 -8.29 17.00
CA TRP A 329 8.12 -9.07 15.80
C TRP A 329 9.63 -9.17 15.60
N PHE A 330 10.32 -8.03 15.63
CA PHE A 330 11.77 -8.01 15.46
C PHE A 330 12.53 -8.53 16.68
N ASP A 331 12.07 -8.29 17.90
CA ASP A 331 12.69 -8.83 19.11
C ASP A 331 12.61 -10.37 19.09
N HIS A 332 11.51 -10.92 18.58
CA HIS A 332 11.37 -12.36 18.42
C HIS A 332 12.31 -12.93 17.36
N LEU A 333 12.21 -12.44 16.12
CA LEU A 333 12.87 -13.07 14.97
C LEU A 333 14.35 -12.73 14.85
N LEU A 334 14.77 -11.55 15.32
CA LEU A 334 16.16 -11.07 15.17
C LEU A 334 16.98 -11.20 16.46
N LYS A 335 16.33 -11.22 17.64
CA LYS A 335 17.04 -11.37 18.93
C LYS A 335 16.73 -12.69 19.66
N GLY A 336 15.81 -13.50 19.13
CA GLY A 336 15.41 -14.77 19.75
C GLY A 336 14.66 -14.58 21.08
N MET A 337 14.08 -13.40 21.32
CA MET A 337 13.32 -13.13 22.53
C MET A 337 11.96 -13.82 22.46
N ASP A 338 11.53 -14.42 23.57
CA ASP A 338 10.16 -14.92 23.67
C ASP A 338 9.23 -13.73 23.89
N THR A 339 8.57 -13.27 22.83
CA THR A 339 7.62 -12.15 22.87
C THR A 339 6.17 -12.62 22.84
N GLY A 340 5.91 -13.90 22.53
CA GLY A 340 4.57 -14.46 22.30
C GLY A 340 3.95 -14.11 20.95
N ILE A 341 4.59 -13.28 20.11
CA ILE A 341 4.00 -12.79 18.84
C ILE A 341 3.63 -13.92 17.85
N LEU A 342 4.33 -15.06 17.92
CA LEU A 342 4.04 -16.22 17.09
C LEU A 342 2.94 -17.14 17.65
N ASP A 343 2.55 -16.95 18.91
CA ASP A 343 1.48 -17.70 19.58
C ASP A 343 0.11 -17.00 19.47
N GLU A 344 0.11 -15.70 19.19
CA GLU A 344 -1.09 -14.90 18.92
C GLU A 344 -1.77 -15.29 17.59
N PRO A 345 -3.10 -15.10 17.46
CA PRO A 345 -3.79 -15.26 16.19
C PRO A 345 -3.13 -14.43 15.09
N PRO A 346 -2.92 -14.98 13.88
CA PRO A 346 -2.09 -14.35 12.87
C PRO A 346 -2.71 -13.13 12.20
N VAL A 347 -4.01 -12.88 12.40
CA VAL A 347 -4.75 -11.77 11.80
C VAL A 347 -5.32 -10.87 12.89
N SER A 348 -5.16 -9.56 12.75
CA SER A 348 -5.80 -8.55 13.57
C SER A 348 -6.51 -7.54 12.66
N VAL A 349 -7.82 -7.40 12.79
CA VAL A 349 -8.63 -6.48 11.98
C VAL A 349 -9.34 -5.49 12.87
N PHE A 350 -9.39 -4.23 12.43
CA PHE A 350 -10.23 -3.22 13.08
C PHE A 350 -11.63 -3.27 12.47
N VAL A 351 -12.62 -3.72 13.25
CA VAL A 351 -14.01 -3.80 12.80
C VAL A 351 -14.63 -2.41 12.90
N MET A 352 -14.77 -1.73 11.76
CA MET A 352 -15.43 -0.42 11.65
C MET A 352 -16.91 -0.52 12.05
N GLY A 353 -17.52 0.59 12.45
CA GLY A 353 -18.88 0.60 13.02
C GLY A 353 -18.84 0.36 14.53
N ARG A 354 -18.37 -0.82 14.96
CA ARG A 354 -18.06 -1.09 16.39
C ARG A 354 -16.82 -0.36 16.88
N ASN A 355 -15.90 -0.06 15.96
CA ASN A 355 -14.62 0.58 16.21
C ASN A 355 -13.74 -0.16 17.22
N GLN A 356 -13.57 -1.47 17.00
CA GLN A 356 -12.85 -2.37 17.91
C GLN A 356 -11.90 -3.28 17.15
N TRP A 357 -10.76 -3.60 17.76
CA TRP A 357 -9.85 -4.62 17.26
C TRP A 357 -10.39 -6.03 17.52
N ARG A 358 -10.27 -6.90 16.52
CA ARG A 358 -10.59 -8.32 16.63
C ARG A 358 -9.46 -9.17 16.07
N HIS A 359 -9.15 -10.25 16.77
CA HIS A 359 -8.09 -11.20 16.40
C HIS A 359 -8.70 -12.45 15.77
N GLU A 360 -8.13 -12.88 14.65
CA GLU A 360 -8.67 -13.93 13.78
C GLU A 360 -7.61 -14.96 13.40
N GLN A 361 -8.06 -16.17 13.10
CA GLN A 361 -7.18 -17.30 12.76
C GLN A 361 -6.69 -17.27 11.31
N ASP A 362 -7.42 -16.61 10.41
CA ASP A 362 -7.02 -16.49 9.01
C ASP A 362 -7.74 -15.34 8.31
N TRP A 363 -7.29 -15.02 7.09
CA TRP A 363 -7.97 -14.14 6.15
C TRP A 363 -8.12 -14.84 4.78
N PRO A 364 -9.31 -14.81 4.13
CA PRO A 364 -10.59 -14.35 4.66
C PRO A 364 -11.00 -15.12 5.93
N LEU A 365 -11.92 -14.57 6.72
CA LEU A 365 -12.35 -15.21 7.97
C LEU A 365 -12.90 -16.61 7.68
N PRO A 366 -12.49 -17.67 8.42
CA PRO A 366 -12.87 -19.05 8.10
C PRO A 366 -14.38 -19.31 8.02
N ASP A 367 -15.17 -18.62 8.84
CA ASP A 367 -16.63 -18.80 8.93
C ASP A 367 -17.43 -17.82 8.05
N THR A 368 -16.77 -17.19 7.06
CA THR A 368 -17.40 -16.24 6.14
C THR A 368 -18.54 -16.89 5.35
N ARG A 369 -19.73 -16.27 5.41
CA ARG A 369 -20.89 -16.65 4.60
C ARG A 369 -21.11 -15.62 3.50
N TYR A 370 -20.63 -15.93 2.29
CA TYR A 370 -20.91 -15.10 1.11
C TYR A 370 -22.41 -15.07 0.85
N THR A 371 -22.99 -13.89 1.02
CA THR A 371 -24.44 -13.64 0.93
C THR A 371 -24.68 -12.66 -0.20
N ASN A 372 -25.55 -13.01 -1.14
CA ASN A 372 -25.92 -12.13 -2.23
C ASN A 372 -26.92 -11.09 -1.73
N PHE A 373 -26.67 -9.84 -2.08
CA PHE A 373 -27.64 -8.76 -2.03
C PHE A 373 -27.98 -8.40 -3.48
N TYR A 374 -29.24 -8.57 -3.86
CA TYR A 374 -29.79 -8.35 -5.17
C TYR A 374 -30.31 -6.91 -5.31
N LEU A 375 -30.06 -6.33 -6.48
CA LEU A 375 -30.54 -5.01 -6.90
C LEU A 375 -32.00 -5.14 -7.37
N HIS A 376 -32.88 -4.25 -6.91
CA HIS A 376 -34.31 -4.28 -7.22
C HIS A 376 -34.87 -2.94 -7.70
N ASP A 377 -35.91 -3.00 -8.55
CA ASP A 377 -36.62 -1.84 -9.14
C ASP A 377 -37.60 -1.09 -8.19
N GLY A 378 -37.54 -1.39 -6.90
CA GLY A 378 -38.29 -0.70 -5.84
C GLY A 378 -37.79 0.71 -5.54
N THR A 379 -38.41 1.38 -4.56
CA THR A 379 -38.01 2.70 -4.07
C THR A 379 -37.57 2.61 -2.61
N SER A 380 -36.32 2.96 -2.29
CA SER A 380 -35.79 2.86 -0.91
C SER A 380 -36.16 4.07 -0.04
N GLY A 381 -36.24 5.25 -0.64
CA GLY A 381 -36.49 6.53 0.02
C GLY A 381 -35.31 7.03 0.86
N SER A 382 -34.10 6.51 0.66
CA SER A 382 -32.95 6.78 1.55
C SER A 382 -32.04 7.92 1.10
N VAL A 383 -31.89 8.14 -0.21
CA VAL A 383 -30.88 9.04 -0.80
C VAL A 383 -31.44 9.77 -2.02
N ASP A 384 -30.94 10.97 -2.29
CA ASP A 384 -31.17 11.68 -3.55
C ASP A 384 -30.18 11.16 -4.60
N SER A 385 -30.67 10.61 -5.71
CA SER A 385 -29.84 9.91 -6.71
C SER A 385 -30.54 9.79 -8.07
N LEU A 386 -29.84 9.27 -9.10
CA LEU A 386 -30.41 9.14 -10.45
C LEU A 386 -31.56 8.11 -10.52
N ASN A 387 -31.46 7.05 -9.71
CA ASN A 387 -32.55 6.15 -9.35
C ASN A 387 -32.51 5.93 -7.82
N ASP A 388 -33.54 5.33 -7.24
CA ASP A 388 -33.61 5.06 -5.79
C ASP A 388 -33.98 3.59 -5.55
N GLY A 389 -33.19 2.67 -6.11
CA GLY A 389 -33.46 1.23 -6.09
C GLY A 389 -33.40 0.63 -4.68
N THR A 390 -33.90 -0.61 -4.53
CA THR A 390 -33.80 -1.34 -3.25
C THR A 390 -32.78 -2.47 -3.31
N LEU A 391 -32.19 -2.82 -2.16
CA LEU A 391 -31.21 -3.89 -2.02
C LEU A 391 -31.72 -4.96 -1.03
N SER A 392 -31.75 -6.23 -1.43
CA SER A 392 -32.30 -7.31 -0.58
C SER A 392 -31.57 -8.63 -0.76
N VAL A 393 -31.63 -9.51 0.24
CA VAL A 393 -31.13 -10.90 0.12
C VAL A 393 -32.07 -11.82 -0.66
N GLU A 394 -33.33 -11.39 -0.85
CA GLU A 394 -34.32 -12.12 -1.64
C GLU A 394 -34.07 -11.87 -3.12
N ALA A 395 -33.99 -12.94 -3.93
CA ALA A 395 -33.82 -12.78 -5.37
C ALA A 395 -35.10 -12.24 -6.04
N PRO A 396 -34.99 -11.44 -7.12
CA PRO A 396 -36.14 -11.00 -7.92
C PRO A 396 -37.05 -12.16 -8.34
N VAL A 397 -38.36 -12.00 -8.14
CA VAL A 397 -39.35 -12.98 -8.60
C VAL A 397 -39.78 -12.61 -10.02
N GLY A 398 -39.03 -13.11 -11.01
CA GLY A 398 -39.27 -12.85 -12.43
C GLY A 398 -38.34 -11.79 -12.99
N SER A 399 -38.83 -10.99 -13.93
CA SER A 399 -38.06 -9.92 -14.55
C SER A 399 -38.44 -8.58 -13.95
N GLU A 400 -37.45 -7.88 -13.43
CA GLU A 400 -37.56 -6.48 -12.99
C GLU A 400 -37.01 -5.55 -14.08
N HIS A 401 -37.38 -4.27 -14.00
CA HIS A 401 -36.96 -3.29 -14.99
C HIS A 401 -35.47 -2.94 -14.84
N PRO A 402 -34.69 -2.87 -15.94
CA PRO A 402 -33.32 -2.40 -15.87
C PRO A 402 -33.30 -0.88 -15.63
N ASP A 403 -32.40 -0.43 -14.76
CA ASP A 403 -32.06 0.98 -14.63
C ASP A 403 -31.18 1.43 -15.81
N SER A 404 -31.16 2.73 -16.07
CA SER A 404 -30.37 3.31 -17.17
C SER A 404 -29.88 4.70 -16.80
N TYR A 405 -28.65 5.00 -17.20
CA TYR A 405 -28.02 6.30 -17.02
C TYR A 405 -27.18 6.64 -18.25
N THR A 406 -26.83 7.92 -18.38
CA THR A 406 -25.91 8.40 -19.40
C THR A 406 -24.58 8.70 -18.73
N TYR A 407 -23.51 8.06 -19.20
CA TYR A 407 -22.14 8.42 -18.85
C TYR A 407 -21.59 9.40 -19.88
N ASP A 408 -21.19 10.59 -19.42
CA ASP A 408 -20.51 11.59 -20.22
C ASP A 408 -19.02 11.67 -19.79
N PRO A 409 -18.07 11.28 -20.65
CA PRO A 409 -16.64 11.35 -20.33
C PRO A 409 -16.12 12.77 -20.05
N ASP A 410 -16.80 13.82 -20.52
CA ASP A 410 -16.43 15.22 -20.22
C ASP A 410 -16.92 15.65 -18.83
N HIS A 411 -17.79 14.85 -18.20
CA HIS A 411 -18.36 15.08 -16.87
C HIS A 411 -18.35 13.78 -16.04
N PRO A 412 -17.18 13.23 -15.71
CA PRO A 412 -17.08 12.00 -14.94
C PRO A 412 -17.59 12.21 -13.50
N VAL A 413 -18.05 11.13 -12.87
CA VAL A 413 -18.37 11.13 -11.43
C VAL A 413 -17.06 11.32 -10.65
N PRO A 414 -16.97 12.33 -9.76
CA PRO A 414 -15.73 12.63 -9.05
C PRO A 414 -15.35 11.53 -8.06
N SER A 415 -14.05 11.24 -7.95
CA SER A 415 -13.51 10.38 -6.89
C SER A 415 -13.39 11.16 -5.59
N ILE A 416 -14.08 10.71 -4.55
CA ILE A 416 -14.02 11.27 -3.20
C ILE A 416 -13.79 10.12 -2.21
N GLY A 417 -12.82 10.26 -1.31
CA GLY A 417 -12.54 9.25 -0.31
C GLY A 417 -11.97 7.96 -0.89
N GLY A 418 -12.32 6.84 -0.25
CA GLY A 418 -11.94 5.49 -0.63
C GLY A 418 -10.43 5.25 -0.56
N ASN A 419 -9.98 4.32 -1.41
CA ASN A 419 -8.62 3.84 -1.45
C ASN A 419 -7.78 4.66 -2.44
N THR A 420 -7.83 5.99 -2.32
CA THR A 420 -7.14 6.94 -3.21
C THR A 420 -5.86 7.49 -2.59
N LEU A 421 -5.00 8.11 -3.41
CA LEU A 421 -3.80 8.80 -2.96
C LEU A 421 -3.48 9.98 -3.89
N GLY A 422 -3.18 11.14 -3.32
CA GLY A 422 -2.98 12.40 -4.05
C GLY A 422 -4.25 13.25 -4.20
N ILE A 423 -5.41 12.66 -3.90
CA ILE A 423 -6.74 13.29 -3.78
C ILE A 423 -7.35 12.88 -2.42
N PRO A 424 -8.50 13.46 -1.98
CA PRO A 424 -9.12 13.10 -0.70
C PRO A 424 -9.35 11.58 -0.58
N SER A 425 -8.85 10.98 0.50
CA SER A 425 -8.88 9.53 0.76
C SER A 425 -9.54 9.24 2.11
N GLY A 426 -9.93 7.99 2.35
CA GLY A 426 -10.57 7.57 3.60
C GLY A 426 -12.09 7.46 3.52
N ALA A 427 -12.73 7.47 4.69
CA ALA A 427 -14.17 7.51 4.79
C ALA A 427 -14.66 8.95 4.63
N CYS A 428 -15.52 9.19 3.66
CA CYS A 428 -16.10 10.49 3.30
C CYS A 428 -17.61 10.34 3.17
N ASP A 429 -18.31 11.47 3.30
CA ASP A 429 -19.73 11.55 2.96
C ASP A 429 -19.93 11.53 1.43
N HIS A 430 -20.70 10.57 0.95
CA HIS A 430 -20.92 10.28 -0.47
C HIS A 430 -22.21 10.86 -1.04
N ARG A 431 -23.05 11.53 -0.24
CA ARG A 431 -24.33 12.07 -0.72
C ARG A 431 -24.23 12.89 -2.00
N SER A 432 -23.21 13.74 -2.14
CA SER A 432 -23.01 14.55 -3.36
C SER A 432 -22.60 13.72 -4.59
N VAL A 433 -22.01 12.55 -4.37
CA VAL A 433 -21.64 11.59 -5.41
C VAL A 433 -22.85 10.73 -5.78
N ASP A 434 -23.66 10.36 -4.80
CA ASP A 434 -24.87 9.53 -4.96
C ASP A 434 -25.91 10.22 -5.86
N GLU A 435 -26.03 11.55 -5.77
CA GLU A 435 -26.85 12.38 -6.66
C GLU A 435 -26.56 12.14 -8.16
N LEU A 436 -25.35 11.68 -8.49
CA LEU A 436 -24.85 11.44 -9.84
C LEU A 436 -24.82 9.96 -10.22
N CYS A 437 -25.27 9.06 -9.33
CA CYS A 437 -25.13 7.62 -9.47
C CYS A 437 -26.47 6.88 -9.44
N LEU A 438 -26.44 5.62 -9.88
CA LEU A 438 -27.50 4.67 -9.52
C LEU A 438 -27.27 4.16 -8.10
N THR A 439 -28.30 4.15 -7.26
CA THR A 439 -28.23 3.70 -5.86
C THR A 439 -29.22 2.57 -5.59
N TYR A 440 -28.83 1.68 -4.67
CA TYR A 440 -29.64 0.56 -4.21
C TYR A 440 -29.43 0.35 -2.72
N THR A 441 -30.44 0.68 -1.92
CA THR A 441 -30.32 0.68 -0.45
C THR A 441 -31.24 -0.37 0.16
N SER A 442 -30.78 -1.05 1.21
CA SER A 442 -31.63 -1.99 1.94
C SER A 442 -32.70 -1.27 2.74
N ALA A 443 -33.69 -2.02 3.22
CA ALA A 443 -34.50 -1.54 4.34
C ALA A 443 -33.57 -1.22 5.54
N PRO A 444 -33.96 -0.30 6.43
CA PRO A 444 -33.23 -0.07 7.68
C PRO A 444 -32.97 -1.37 8.41
N LEU A 445 -31.72 -1.60 8.81
CA LEU A 445 -31.31 -2.83 9.47
C LEU A 445 -31.99 -2.94 10.84
N GLU A 446 -32.74 -4.02 11.08
CA GLU A 446 -33.36 -4.29 12.38
C GLU A 446 -32.36 -4.87 13.40
N GLU A 447 -31.28 -5.47 12.90
CA GLU A 447 -30.19 -6.07 13.67
C GLU A 447 -28.85 -5.69 13.05
N GLU A 448 -27.77 -5.79 13.83
CA GLU A 448 -26.43 -5.52 13.33
C GLU A 448 -26.03 -6.53 12.25
N VAL A 449 -25.56 -6.02 11.11
CA VAL A 449 -24.97 -6.83 10.04
C VAL A 449 -23.49 -6.50 9.93
N GLU A 450 -22.64 -7.51 10.12
CA GLU A 450 -21.21 -7.36 9.94
C GLU A 450 -20.76 -7.86 8.57
N VAL A 451 -20.04 -7.01 7.83
CA VAL A 451 -19.44 -7.34 6.54
C VAL A 451 -17.91 -7.27 6.67
N THR A 452 -17.28 -8.42 6.93
CA THR A 452 -15.81 -8.53 7.06
C THR A 452 -15.29 -9.59 6.08
N GLY A 453 -14.71 -9.15 4.97
CA GLY A 453 -14.13 -10.04 3.96
C GLY A 453 -14.05 -9.41 2.57
N PRO A 454 -13.62 -10.17 1.55
CA PRO A 454 -13.66 -9.72 0.17
C PRO A 454 -15.09 -9.41 -0.29
N VAL A 455 -15.30 -8.24 -0.89
CA VAL A 455 -16.57 -7.81 -1.48
C VAL A 455 -16.48 -7.94 -3.01
N LYS A 456 -17.57 -8.39 -3.63
CA LYS A 456 -17.67 -8.56 -5.08
C LYS A 456 -19.04 -8.15 -5.59
N ALA A 457 -19.07 -7.37 -6.67
CA ALA A 457 -20.27 -7.09 -7.44
C ALA A 457 -20.35 -8.01 -8.67
N VAL A 458 -21.56 -8.44 -9.03
CA VAL A 458 -21.86 -9.14 -10.28
C VAL A 458 -22.97 -8.36 -10.97
N LEU A 459 -22.61 -7.69 -12.06
CA LEU A 459 -23.54 -6.87 -12.85
C LEU A 459 -23.94 -7.56 -14.13
N PHE A 460 -25.22 -7.47 -14.47
CA PHE A 460 -25.74 -7.78 -15.79
C PHE A 460 -26.01 -6.45 -16.49
N ALA A 461 -25.04 -6.00 -17.28
CA ALA A 461 -25.04 -4.66 -17.85
C ALA A 461 -24.86 -4.67 -19.37
N MET A 462 -25.29 -3.59 -20.01
CA MET A 462 -25.07 -3.35 -21.43
C MET A 462 -24.76 -1.88 -21.67
N SER A 463 -23.96 -1.60 -22.71
CA SER A 463 -23.64 -0.24 -23.13
C SER A 463 -24.02 -0.03 -24.59
N SER A 464 -24.38 1.20 -24.94
CA SER A 464 -24.49 1.63 -26.34
C SER A 464 -23.13 1.84 -27.00
N ALA A 465 -22.07 2.02 -26.20
CA ALA A 465 -20.69 2.13 -26.64
C ALA A 465 -20.04 0.75 -26.84
N ARG A 466 -18.88 0.74 -27.50
CA ARG A 466 -18.07 -0.48 -27.70
C ARG A 466 -17.27 -0.90 -26.48
N ASP A 467 -16.99 0.06 -25.60
CA ASP A 467 -16.22 -0.09 -24.37
C ASP A 467 -16.72 0.97 -23.37
N THR A 468 -16.65 0.66 -22.08
CA THR A 468 -17.03 1.52 -20.97
C THR A 468 -16.49 0.95 -19.66
N ASP A 469 -16.54 1.72 -18.58
CA ASP A 469 -16.15 1.28 -17.25
C ASP A 469 -17.39 1.12 -16.35
N TRP A 470 -17.39 0.09 -15.51
CA TRP A 470 -18.41 -0.13 -14.48
C TRP A 470 -17.78 0.05 -13.10
N VAL A 471 -18.29 1.00 -12.33
CA VAL A 471 -17.86 1.26 -10.95
C VAL A 471 -18.97 0.86 -10.00
N VAL A 472 -18.62 0.14 -8.92
CA VAL A 472 -19.54 -0.20 -7.84
C VAL A 472 -18.89 0.20 -6.52
N ARG A 473 -19.68 0.82 -5.64
CA ARG A 473 -19.26 1.19 -4.29
C ARG A 473 -20.20 0.54 -3.28
N LEU A 474 -19.64 0.11 -2.16
CA LEU A 474 -20.39 -0.30 -0.99
C LEU A 474 -20.31 0.84 0.02
N GLU A 475 -21.47 1.23 0.54
CA GLU A 475 -21.64 2.37 1.43
C GLU A 475 -22.48 1.97 2.66
N ASP A 476 -22.27 2.67 3.77
CA ASP A 476 -22.98 2.52 5.04
C ASP A 476 -23.83 3.78 5.28
N VAL A 477 -25.15 3.63 5.17
CA VAL A 477 -26.11 4.73 5.31
C VAL A 477 -26.55 4.85 6.77
N HIS A 478 -26.17 5.94 7.41
CA HIS A 478 -26.48 6.22 8.81
C HIS A 478 -27.89 6.78 9.00
N PRO A 479 -28.47 6.67 10.21
CA PRO A 479 -29.81 7.20 10.51
C PRO A 479 -29.98 8.72 10.34
N ASP A 480 -28.88 9.49 10.33
CA ASP A 480 -28.86 10.93 10.08
C ASP A 480 -28.72 11.30 8.58
N GLY A 481 -28.67 10.29 7.72
CA GLY A 481 -28.56 10.43 6.27
C GLY A 481 -27.12 10.49 5.75
N LEU A 482 -26.09 10.43 6.60
CA LEU A 482 -24.71 10.28 6.12
C LEU A 482 -24.58 8.99 5.31
N SER A 483 -24.12 9.10 4.06
CA SER A 483 -23.72 7.93 3.27
C SER A 483 -22.20 7.81 3.33
N ARG A 484 -21.68 6.78 3.99
CA ARG A 484 -20.23 6.62 4.18
C ARG A 484 -19.72 5.51 3.28
N ASN A 485 -18.75 5.82 2.42
CA ASN A 485 -18.08 4.80 1.62
C ASN A 485 -17.27 3.81 2.48
N LEU A 486 -17.30 2.54 2.07
CA LEU A 486 -16.55 1.45 2.70
C LEU A 486 -15.48 0.89 1.77
N CYS A 487 -15.86 0.52 0.55
CA CYS A 487 -14.95 0.01 -0.47
C CYS A 487 -15.56 0.16 -1.86
N ASP A 488 -14.73 0.12 -2.90
CA ASP A 488 -15.15 0.25 -4.29
C ASP A 488 -14.41 -0.72 -5.22
N GLY A 489 -15.02 -0.96 -6.39
CA GLY A 489 -14.51 -1.78 -7.49
C GLY A 489 -14.73 -1.06 -8.82
N ILE A 490 -13.83 -1.26 -9.79
CA ILE A 490 -13.99 -0.81 -11.18
C ILE A 490 -13.70 -1.99 -12.10
N LEU A 491 -14.36 -2.06 -13.25
CA LEU A 491 -14.06 -3.02 -14.31
C LEU A 491 -14.18 -2.31 -15.67
N ARG A 492 -13.14 -2.39 -16.49
CA ARG A 492 -13.20 -2.04 -17.91
C ARG A 492 -13.72 -3.22 -18.73
N ALA A 493 -14.63 -2.97 -19.67
CA ALA A 493 -15.45 -3.99 -20.35
C ALA A 493 -14.71 -4.92 -21.34
#